data_AF-A0A094SIN2-F1
#
_entry.id   AF-A0A094SIN2-F1
#
_cell.length_a   1.000
_cell.length_b   1.000
_cell.length_c   1.000
_cell.angle_alpha   90.00
_cell.angle_beta   90.00
_cell.angle_gamma   90.00
#
_symmetry.space_group_name_H-M   'P 1'
#
loop_
_entity.id
_entity.type
_entity.pdbx_description
1 polymer ?
#
loop_
_entity_poly.entity_id
_entity_poly.type
_entity_poly.pdbx_seq_one_letter_code
_entity_poly.pdbx_strand_id
1 'polypeptide(L)'
;MDQRDPIARIQRLVDNGAHELLIPRTDCGMVAATGAVKGNKVIIFASDATKQGGALGADGAHVIVEAYKAAMKENLPIIGIWHSGGARLSDGVSSLSAFGEVFSAMVAASGRIPQLSLILGPAAGGGAYGPALTDIVVLAPEGRIFVTGPGVVKSVTGEKIDIATLGGPDAHRKNSGVAHVIAHTEEEAFNEIRDLTSLFANQGTMNTNVADTDLSVHVPDAHKRSYEVHPLIDAILDTDGEKLELLPMWAENMTTVLGRLGGATVGVIANNPVHIGGALDSSAGEKAARFVRTCDAFGIPLIVIADVPGFLPGAGQEWEGAVRRGAKLLHAFAESVVPRVTLITRRAYGGAYVAMNSKTLGASKVFAWPTAEVSVMGAVAAVRVLNRRLLADLPEDQREATELTLAAEHDKVSGGISRAVEIGAVDEIIEPNKTRSALAKAISEAPHRRGSHGNIPL
;
A
#
# COMPACT_ATOMS: atom_id res chain seq x y z
N MET A 1 19.07 12.02 29.00
CA MET A 1 17.68 11.49 29.10
C MET A 1 17.68 10.11 28.46
N ASP A 2 17.00 9.12 29.03
CA ASP A 2 16.89 7.79 28.39
C ASP A 2 16.18 7.95 27.04
N GLN A 3 16.75 7.43 25.95
CA GLN A 3 16.18 7.56 24.60
C GLN A 3 14.85 6.80 24.44
N ARG A 4 14.52 5.93 25.40
CA ARG A 4 13.24 5.23 25.46
C ARG A 4 12.16 6.02 26.19
N ASP A 5 12.51 7.14 26.82
CA ASP A 5 11.54 8.04 27.44
C ASP A 5 10.58 8.59 26.38
N PRO A 6 9.26 8.58 26.63
CA PRO A 6 8.27 8.99 25.64
C PRO A 6 8.36 10.48 25.29
N ILE A 7 8.75 11.36 26.23
CA ILE A 7 8.93 12.79 25.97
C ILE A 7 10.14 13.01 25.07
N ALA A 8 11.25 12.31 25.33
CA ALA A 8 12.43 12.38 24.45
C ALA A 8 12.10 11.98 23.00
N ARG A 9 11.29 10.93 22.82
CA ARG A 9 10.83 10.48 21.50
C ARG A 9 9.88 11.48 20.83
N ILE A 10 8.94 12.06 21.58
CA ILE A 10 8.05 13.11 21.08
C ILE A 10 8.87 14.33 20.65
N GLN A 11 9.79 14.80 21.48
CA GLN A 11 10.69 15.93 21.18
C GLN A 11 11.54 15.68 19.94
N ARG A 12 11.98 14.44 19.73
CA ARG A 12 12.69 14.07 18.51
C ARG A 12 11.77 14.11 17.29
N LEU A 13 10.53 13.66 17.40
CA LEU A 13 9.58 13.62 16.27
C LEU A 13 9.16 15.02 15.79
N VAL A 14 8.74 15.88 16.72
CA VAL A 14 8.09 17.15 16.41
C VAL A 14 9.08 18.27 16.06
N ASP A 15 8.60 19.25 15.31
CA ASP A 15 9.37 20.40 14.86
C ASP A 15 9.94 21.17 16.05
N ASN A 16 11.26 21.38 16.06
CA ASN A 16 12.01 22.05 17.13
C ASN A 16 11.82 21.45 18.54
N GLY A 17 11.28 20.23 18.65
CA GLY A 17 10.93 19.61 19.93
C GLY A 17 9.75 20.26 20.67
N ALA A 18 9.03 21.19 20.02
CA ALA A 18 7.90 21.91 20.61
C ALA A 18 6.65 21.04 20.68
N HIS A 19 6.20 20.73 21.90
CA HIS A 19 5.01 19.92 22.16
C HIS A 19 4.26 20.41 23.39
N GLU A 20 2.96 20.11 23.44
CA GLU A 20 2.08 20.36 24.58
C GLU A 20 1.44 19.04 25.02
N LEU A 21 1.46 18.74 26.31
CA LEU A 21 0.82 17.54 26.84
C LEU A 21 -0.71 17.70 26.80
N LEU A 22 -1.40 16.69 26.25
CA LEU A 22 -2.88 16.67 26.27
C LEU A 22 -3.42 16.35 27.66
N ILE A 23 -2.66 15.53 28.41
CA ILE A 23 -2.97 15.09 29.76
C ILE A 23 -1.68 15.18 30.58
N PRO A 24 -1.72 15.58 31.86
CA PRO A 24 -0.54 15.56 32.72
C PRO A 24 0.15 14.19 32.72
N ARG A 25 1.49 14.19 32.59
CA ARG A 25 2.29 12.97 32.66
C ARG A 25 2.17 12.34 34.05
N THR A 26 1.89 11.04 34.09
CA THR A 26 1.86 10.22 35.31
C THR A 26 2.78 9.01 35.18
N ASP A 27 2.80 8.14 36.19
CA ASP A 27 3.53 6.86 36.16
C ASP A 27 2.78 5.73 35.42
N CYS A 28 1.68 6.04 34.71
CA CYS A 28 0.87 5.03 34.02
C CYS A 28 1.58 4.34 32.84
N GLY A 29 2.74 4.84 32.41
CA GLY A 29 3.55 4.27 31.33
C GLY A 29 3.14 4.70 29.92
N MET A 30 2.32 5.75 29.80
CA MET A 30 1.87 6.32 28.52
C MET A 30 1.85 7.85 28.60
N VAL A 31 2.17 8.51 27.50
CA VAL A 31 2.07 9.96 27.36
C VAL A 31 1.28 10.30 26.10
N ALA A 32 0.47 11.36 26.15
CA ALA A 32 -0.19 11.94 24.99
C ALA A 32 0.14 13.44 24.87
N ALA A 33 0.42 13.89 23.66
CA ALA A 33 0.82 15.25 23.35
C ALA A 33 0.28 15.70 21.99
N THR A 34 0.32 17.01 21.76
CA THR A 34 0.16 17.63 20.43
C THR A 34 1.43 18.39 20.06
N GLY A 35 1.70 18.51 18.77
CA GLY A 35 2.84 19.23 18.23
C GLY A 35 2.70 19.44 16.72
N ALA A 36 3.74 19.98 16.10
CA ALA A 36 3.83 20.10 14.64
C ALA A 36 4.86 19.12 14.08
N VAL A 37 4.57 18.54 12.93
CA VAL A 37 5.48 17.69 12.16
C VAL A 37 5.48 18.18 10.71
N LYS A 38 6.62 18.70 10.24
CA LYS A 38 6.73 19.39 8.95
C LYS A 38 5.66 20.49 8.78
N GLY A 39 5.39 21.24 9.85
CA GLY A 39 4.37 22.28 9.91
C GLY A 39 2.93 21.78 10.06
N ASN A 40 2.68 20.47 10.04
CA ASN A 40 1.34 19.90 10.20
C ASN A 40 1.04 19.62 11.67
N LYS A 41 -0.08 20.11 12.19
CA LYS A 41 -0.50 19.81 13.56
C LYS A 41 -0.89 18.33 13.66
N VAL A 42 -0.39 17.65 14.70
CA VAL A 42 -0.64 16.23 14.95
C VAL A 42 -0.96 15.96 16.41
N ILE A 43 -1.59 14.82 16.65
CA ILE A 43 -1.73 14.21 17.98
C ILE A 43 -0.78 13.02 18.07
N ILE A 44 -0.11 12.86 19.20
CA ILE A 44 0.88 11.80 19.42
C ILE A 44 0.57 11.11 20.74
N PHE A 45 0.62 9.78 20.76
CA PHE A 45 0.76 9.02 22.00
C PHE A 45 2.05 8.18 21.95
N ALA A 46 2.69 8.00 23.11
CA ALA A 46 3.96 7.30 23.20
C ALA A 46 4.03 6.45 24.47
N SER A 47 4.34 5.16 24.31
CA SER A 47 4.55 4.24 25.43
C SER A 47 5.93 4.45 26.09
N ASP A 48 5.96 4.41 27.42
CA ASP A 48 7.19 4.51 28.21
C ASP A 48 7.79 3.12 28.48
N ALA A 49 8.79 2.73 27.71
CA ALA A 49 9.44 1.43 27.88
C ALA A 49 10.21 1.30 29.20
N THR A 50 10.53 2.42 29.86
CA THR A 50 11.23 2.41 31.16
C THR A 50 10.31 2.01 32.31
N LYS A 51 8.99 2.06 32.09
CA LYS A 51 7.95 1.67 33.06
C LYS A 51 7.40 0.30 32.70
N GLN A 52 7.89 -0.73 33.40
CA GLN A 52 7.45 -2.13 33.21
C GLN A 52 7.52 -2.61 31.75
N GLY A 53 8.52 -2.17 30.98
CA GLY A 53 8.64 -2.53 29.56
C GLY A 53 7.54 -1.94 28.67
N GLY A 54 6.89 -0.86 29.08
CA GLY A 54 5.79 -0.22 28.35
C GLY A 54 4.48 -1.00 28.41
N ALA A 55 4.30 -1.85 29.42
CA ALA A 55 3.09 -2.64 29.57
C ALA A 55 1.85 -1.76 29.78
N LEU A 56 0.79 -2.03 29.01
CA LEU A 56 -0.44 -1.27 29.01
C LEU A 56 -1.40 -1.76 30.11
N GLY A 57 -1.77 -0.86 31.00
CA GLY A 57 -2.88 -1.01 31.95
C GLY A 57 -4.00 -0.01 31.67
N ALA A 58 -5.02 0.04 32.53
CA ALA A 58 -6.22 0.87 32.34
C ALA A 58 -5.91 2.37 32.19
N ASP A 59 -5.09 2.93 33.09
CA ASP A 59 -4.74 4.35 33.04
C ASP A 59 -3.95 4.72 31.77
N GLY A 60 -3.07 3.82 31.32
CA GLY A 60 -2.31 4.02 30.07
C GLY A 60 -3.23 3.95 28.84
N ALA A 61 -4.23 3.07 28.85
CA ALA A 61 -5.24 3.00 27.79
C ALA A 61 -6.11 4.25 27.75
N HIS A 62 -6.47 4.81 28.91
CA HIS A 62 -7.20 6.08 28.98
C HIS A 62 -6.44 7.20 28.26
N VAL A 63 -5.11 7.29 28.45
CA VAL A 63 -4.26 8.26 27.73
C VAL A 63 -4.34 8.09 26.21
N ILE A 64 -4.29 6.85 25.70
CA ILE A 64 -4.44 6.57 24.26
C ILE A 64 -5.82 6.97 23.76
N VAL A 65 -6.88 6.59 24.49
CA VAL A 65 -8.27 6.88 24.12
C VAL A 65 -8.53 8.38 24.05
N GLU A 66 -8.03 9.16 25.01
CA GLU A 66 -8.14 10.62 24.98
C GLU A 66 -7.34 11.25 23.83
N ALA A 67 -6.17 10.70 23.48
CA ALA A 67 -5.43 11.11 22.29
C ALA A 67 -6.27 10.89 21.01
N TYR A 68 -6.90 9.72 20.86
CA TYR A 68 -7.80 9.44 19.74
C TYR A 68 -9.02 10.37 19.72
N LYS A 69 -9.63 10.66 20.88
CA LYS A 69 -10.74 11.63 20.98
C LYS A 69 -10.31 13.02 20.52
N ALA A 70 -9.13 13.50 20.95
CA ALA A 70 -8.60 14.78 20.55
C ALA A 70 -8.34 14.85 19.04
N ALA A 71 -7.68 13.81 18.49
CA ALA A 71 -7.38 13.73 17.06
C ALA A 71 -8.65 13.71 16.20
N MET A 72 -9.65 12.94 16.61
CA MET A 72 -10.95 12.86 15.94
C MET A 72 -11.73 14.17 16.03
N LYS A 73 -11.70 14.85 17.18
CA LYS A 73 -12.38 16.13 17.38
C LYS A 73 -11.82 17.23 16.49
N GLU A 74 -10.50 17.27 16.31
CA GLU A 74 -9.82 18.29 15.50
C GLU A 74 -9.57 17.84 14.05
N ASN A 75 -9.94 16.60 13.70
CA ASN A 75 -9.65 15.97 12.40
C ASN A 75 -8.16 16.02 12.04
N LEU A 76 -7.30 15.70 13.02
CA LEU A 76 -5.84 15.70 12.88
C LEU A 76 -5.29 14.27 12.72
N PRO A 77 -4.16 14.09 12.01
CA PRO A 77 -3.42 12.85 12.05
C PRO A 77 -3.00 12.47 13.48
N ILE A 78 -2.98 11.17 13.76
CA ILE A 78 -2.49 10.61 15.01
C ILE A 78 -1.30 9.70 14.79
N ILE A 79 -0.26 9.89 15.60
CA ILE A 79 0.98 9.09 15.57
C ILE A 79 1.12 8.31 16.87
N GLY A 80 1.17 6.98 16.78
CA GLY A 80 1.47 6.10 17.90
C GLY A 80 2.93 5.68 17.92
N ILE A 81 3.68 6.04 18.97
CA ILE A 81 5.06 5.59 19.18
C ILE A 81 5.03 4.37 20.12
N TRP A 82 5.33 3.20 19.57
CA TRP A 82 5.20 1.92 20.24
C TRP A 82 6.54 1.35 20.70
N HIS A 83 6.59 0.98 21.98
CA HIS A 83 7.59 0.15 22.62
C HIS A 83 6.94 -0.44 23.89
N SER A 84 6.09 -1.43 23.69
CA SER A 84 5.24 -2.07 24.70
C SER A 84 5.39 -3.59 24.71
N GLY A 85 5.66 -4.12 25.90
CA GLY A 85 5.64 -5.56 26.20
C GLY A 85 4.24 -6.19 26.20
N GLY A 86 3.19 -5.44 25.85
CA GLY A 86 1.81 -5.91 25.79
C GLY A 86 1.00 -5.56 27.03
N ALA A 87 0.12 -6.46 27.47
CA ALA A 87 -0.74 -6.24 28.63
C ALA A 87 0.05 -6.22 29.94
N ARG A 88 -0.29 -5.29 30.82
CA ARG A 88 0.23 -5.29 32.19
C ARG A 88 -0.36 -6.47 32.94
N LEU A 89 0.48 -7.48 33.18
CA LEU A 89 0.08 -8.76 33.78
C LEU A 89 -0.43 -8.60 35.21
N SER A 90 0.09 -7.65 35.99
CA SER A 90 -0.35 -7.38 37.37
C SER A 90 -1.82 -6.96 37.47
N ASP A 91 -2.35 -6.35 36.41
CA ASP A 91 -3.70 -5.75 36.40
C ASP A 91 -4.75 -6.75 35.88
N GLY A 92 -4.32 -7.93 35.41
CA GLY A 92 -5.20 -9.02 34.98
C GLY A 92 -6.22 -8.62 33.90
N VAL A 93 -7.49 -8.93 34.15
CA VAL A 93 -8.60 -8.69 33.21
C VAL A 93 -8.79 -7.21 32.88
N SER A 94 -8.44 -6.31 33.81
CA SER A 94 -8.54 -4.87 33.57
C SER A 94 -7.68 -4.42 32.38
N SER A 95 -6.49 -5.00 32.20
CA SER A 95 -5.64 -4.74 31.02
C SER A 95 -6.28 -5.23 29.72
N LEU A 96 -7.04 -6.32 29.76
CA LEU A 96 -7.72 -6.84 28.58
C LEU A 96 -8.89 -5.93 28.17
N SER A 97 -9.68 -5.47 29.15
CA SER A 97 -10.74 -4.47 28.92
C SER A 97 -10.16 -3.18 28.34
N ALA A 98 -9.04 -2.72 28.90
CA ALA A 98 -8.32 -1.53 28.46
C ALA A 98 -7.86 -1.61 26.98
N PHE A 99 -7.36 -2.76 26.54
CA PHE A 99 -7.06 -2.97 25.11
C PHE A 99 -8.31 -2.92 24.23
N GLY A 100 -9.43 -3.48 24.69
CA GLY A 100 -10.70 -3.41 23.98
C GLY A 100 -11.15 -1.97 23.71
N GLU A 101 -11.01 -1.08 24.70
CA GLU A 101 -11.31 0.35 24.56
C GLU A 101 -10.38 1.03 23.55
N VAL A 102 -9.08 0.73 23.59
CA VAL A 102 -8.09 1.27 22.64
C VAL A 102 -8.40 0.81 21.20
N PHE A 103 -8.67 -0.48 21.00
CA PHE A 103 -9.02 -1.00 19.67
C PHE A 103 -10.33 -0.43 19.14
N SER A 104 -11.33 -0.25 20.02
CA SER A 104 -12.57 0.41 19.64
C SER A 104 -12.34 1.85 19.17
N ALA A 105 -11.44 2.60 19.83
CA ALA A 105 -11.10 3.96 19.43
C ALA A 105 -10.36 3.99 18.07
N MET A 106 -9.41 3.09 17.85
CA MET A 106 -8.67 2.94 16.59
C MET A 106 -9.60 2.58 15.42
N VAL A 107 -10.47 1.60 15.62
CA VAL A 107 -11.45 1.18 14.59
C VAL A 107 -12.44 2.32 14.28
N ALA A 108 -12.87 3.08 15.30
CA ALA A 108 -13.74 4.24 15.09
C ALA A 108 -13.04 5.40 14.35
N ALA A 109 -11.71 5.48 14.40
CA ALA A 109 -10.90 6.47 13.68
C ALA A 109 -10.49 6.02 12.26
N SER A 110 -10.54 4.71 11.98
CA SER A 110 -10.15 4.11 10.69
C SER A 110 -10.83 4.76 9.49
N GLY A 111 -10.02 5.24 8.54
CA GLY A 111 -10.47 5.95 7.33
C GLY A 111 -11.00 7.37 7.56
N ARG A 112 -11.03 7.87 8.81
CA ARG A 112 -11.51 9.22 9.14
C ARG A 112 -10.34 10.18 9.30
N ILE A 113 -9.40 9.83 10.19
CA ILE A 113 -8.12 10.53 10.40
C ILE A 113 -6.96 9.59 10.07
N PRO A 114 -5.84 10.07 9.53
CA PRO A 114 -4.66 9.23 9.30
C PRO A 114 -4.09 8.70 10.62
N GLN A 115 -3.92 7.39 10.72
CA GLN A 115 -3.31 6.71 11.86
C GLN A 115 -1.96 6.13 11.46
N LEU A 116 -0.88 6.64 12.04
CA LEU A 116 0.49 6.23 11.72
C LEU A 116 1.13 5.60 12.96
N SER A 117 1.79 4.45 12.82
CA SER A 117 2.47 3.78 13.92
C SER A 117 3.97 3.72 13.70
N LEU A 118 4.75 4.24 14.65
CA LEU A 118 6.21 4.12 14.71
C LEU A 118 6.61 3.09 15.75
N ILE A 119 7.27 2.02 15.32
CA ILE A 119 7.64 0.90 16.20
C ILE A 119 9.14 0.98 16.51
N LEU A 120 9.46 1.40 17.74
CA LEU A 120 10.84 1.62 18.24
C LEU A 120 11.29 0.56 19.25
N GLY A 121 10.62 -0.59 19.27
CA GLY A 121 10.92 -1.71 20.15
C GLY A 121 9.86 -2.80 20.08
N PRO A 122 9.77 -3.67 21.09
CA PRO A 122 8.72 -4.69 21.14
C PRO A 122 7.32 -4.09 21.12
N ALA A 123 6.43 -4.71 20.37
CA ALA A 123 4.99 -4.50 20.32
C ALA A 123 4.36 -5.91 20.38
N ALA A 124 4.09 -6.37 21.60
CA ALA A 124 3.73 -7.76 21.88
C ALA A 124 2.24 -7.94 22.24
N GLY A 125 1.63 -9.06 21.83
CA GLY A 125 0.26 -9.41 22.20
C GLY A 125 -0.75 -8.36 21.74
N GLY A 126 -1.52 -7.79 22.67
CA GLY A 126 -2.42 -6.67 22.39
C GLY A 126 -1.69 -5.45 21.79
N GLY A 127 -0.43 -5.21 22.17
CA GLY A 127 0.40 -4.16 21.60
C GLY A 127 0.78 -4.39 20.14
N ALA A 128 0.68 -5.62 19.62
CA ALA A 128 0.91 -5.92 18.20
C ALA A 128 -0.32 -5.57 17.34
N TYR A 129 -1.54 -5.75 17.88
CA TYR A 129 -2.77 -5.43 17.16
C TYR A 129 -3.02 -3.94 17.03
N GLY A 130 -2.53 -3.12 17.97
CA GLY A 130 -2.62 -1.65 17.87
C GLY A 130 -2.07 -1.12 16.55
N PRO A 131 -0.77 -1.33 16.25
CA PRO A 131 -0.17 -0.99 14.95
C PRO A 131 -0.89 -1.64 13.76
N ALA A 132 -1.27 -2.91 13.87
CA ALA A 132 -1.94 -3.62 12.78
C ALA A 132 -3.32 -3.02 12.40
N LEU A 133 -3.97 -2.31 13.33
CA LEU A 133 -5.24 -1.60 13.07
C LEU A 133 -5.05 -0.19 12.49
N THR A 134 -3.82 0.35 12.50
CA THR A 134 -3.52 1.66 11.92
C THR A 134 -3.33 1.60 10.39
N ASP A 135 -3.19 2.75 9.74
CA ASP A 135 -3.14 2.85 8.28
C ASP A 135 -1.74 2.51 7.76
N ILE A 136 -0.69 3.07 8.36
CA ILE A 136 0.71 2.82 7.98
C ILE A 136 1.55 2.50 9.21
N VAL A 137 2.41 1.50 9.08
CA VAL A 137 3.32 1.03 10.14
C VAL A 137 4.76 1.19 9.69
N VAL A 138 5.52 2.02 10.40
CA VAL A 138 6.97 2.22 10.24
C VAL A 138 7.69 1.41 11.30
N LEU A 139 8.52 0.47 10.88
CA LEU A 139 9.28 -0.43 11.74
C LEU A 139 10.75 -0.02 11.74
N ALA A 140 11.26 0.41 12.90
CA ALA A 140 12.68 0.71 13.10
C ALA A 140 13.51 -0.59 13.29
N PRO A 141 14.85 -0.54 13.20
CA PRO A 141 15.71 -1.72 13.35
C PRO A 141 15.51 -2.50 14.65
N GLU A 142 15.21 -1.80 15.75
CA GLU A 142 14.94 -2.35 17.07
C GLU A 142 13.49 -2.84 17.25
N GLY A 143 12.59 -2.44 16.34
CA GLY A 143 11.17 -2.74 16.40
C GLY A 143 10.87 -4.23 16.28
N ARG A 144 9.94 -4.74 17.07
CA ARG A 144 9.49 -6.13 17.00
C ARG A 144 7.97 -6.21 17.09
N ILE A 145 7.31 -6.94 16.20
CA ILE A 145 5.84 -7.12 16.24
C ILE A 145 5.53 -8.62 16.32
N PHE A 146 4.83 -9.04 17.36
CA PHE A 146 4.39 -10.44 17.47
C PHE A 146 3.24 -10.60 18.45
N VAL A 147 2.31 -11.51 18.15
CA VAL A 147 1.21 -11.81 19.07
C VAL A 147 1.74 -12.57 20.29
N THR A 148 2.62 -13.54 20.06
CA THR A 148 3.07 -14.48 21.09
C THR A 148 4.59 -14.50 21.12
N GLY A 149 5.20 -14.30 22.28
CA GLY A 149 6.66 -14.25 22.40
C GLY A 149 7.34 -15.62 22.19
N PRO A 150 8.65 -15.65 21.88
CA PRO A 150 9.35 -16.89 21.51
C PRO A 150 9.30 -18.00 22.57
N GLY A 151 9.27 -17.63 23.86
CA GLY A 151 9.16 -18.61 24.95
C GLY A 151 7.86 -19.41 24.91
N VAL A 152 6.76 -18.76 24.54
CA VAL A 152 5.44 -19.43 24.42
C VAL A 152 5.37 -20.22 23.11
N VAL A 153 5.94 -19.71 22.02
CA VAL A 153 6.08 -20.47 20.77
C VAL A 153 6.79 -21.81 21.03
N LYS A 154 7.92 -21.77 21.74
CA LYS A 154 8.69 -22.96 22.11
C LYS A 154 7.91 -23.93 23.00
N SER A 155 7.17 -23.45 24.00
CA SER A 155 6.45 -24.34 24.91
C SER A 155 5.25 -25.01 24.26
N VAL A 156 4.58 -24.35 23.31
CA VAL A 156 3.36 -24.86 22.65
C VAL A 156 3.69 -25.71 21.42
N THR A 157 4.64 -25.26 20.59
CA THR A 157 4.92 -25.89 19.29
C THR A 157 6.22 -26.70 19.28
N GLY A 158 7.11 -26.49 20.26
CA GLY A 158 8.47 -27.03 20.26
C GLY A 158 9.47 -26.22 19.42
N GLU A 159 9.00 -25.26 18.62
CA GLU A 159 9.84 -24.45 17.74
C GLU A 159 10.76 -23.51 18.54
N LYS A 160 12.05 -23.53 18.22
CA LYS A 160 13.06 -22.66 18.83
C LYS A 160 13.38 -21.52 17.88
N ILE A 161 12.86 -20.34 18.18
CA ILE A 161 13.08 -19.11 17.43
C ILE A 161 13.45 -17.98 18.39
N ASP A 162 14.19 -16.98 17.94
CA ASP A 162 14.48 -15.78 18.71
C ASP A 162 13.52 -14.63 18.36
N ILE A 163 13.56 -13.55 19.15
CA ILE A 163 12.64 -12.41 18.96
C ILE A 163 12.85 -11.67 17.62
N ALA A 164 14.09 -11.65 17.11
CA ALA A 164 14.44 -10.94 15.88
C ALA A 164 13.94 -11.70 14.65
N THR A 165 14.11 -13.02 14.66
CA THR A 165 13.65 -13.93 13.59
C THR A 165 12.13 -14.11 13.64
N LEU A 166 11.51 -14.02 14.82
CA LEU A 166 10.06 -14.16 14.97
C LEU A 166 9.28 -12.93 14.47
N GLY A 167 9.74 -11.72 14.83
CA GLY A 167 8.96 -10.51 14.60
C GLY A 167 9.78 -9.26 14.31
N GLY A 168 11.04 -9.42 13.90
CA GLY A 168 11.88 -8.29 13.51
C GLY A 168 11.69 -7.85 12.05
N PRO A 169 12.41 -6.80 11.65
CA PRO A 169 12.39 -6.26 10.28
C PRO A 169 12.55 -7.33 9.20
N ASP A 170 13.56 -8.19 9.33
CA ASP A 170 13.84 -9.25 8.37
C ASP A 170 12.70 -10.27 8.23
N ALA A 171 12.02 -10.57 9.34
CA ALA A 171 10.89 -11.48 9.36
C ALA A 171 9.68 -10.86 8.67
N HIS A 172 9.35 -9.61 9.00
CA HIS A 172 8.15 -8.97 8.47
C HIS A 172 8.27 -8.54 7.01
N ARG A 173 9.47 -8.17 6.54
CA ARG A 173 9.69 -7.61 5.20
C ARG A 173 9.23 -8.53 4.07
N LYS A 174 9.36 -9.85 4.23
CA LYS A 174 9.03 -10.85 3.20
C LYS A 174 7.77 -11.66 3.47
N ASN A 175 7.34 -11.77 4.72
CA ASN A 175 6.42 -12.84 5.10
C ASN A 175 5.01 -12.37 5.44
N SER A 176 4.85 -11.18 6.04
CA SER A 176 3.61 -10.88 6.80
C SER A 176 2.79 -9.69 6.30
N GLY A 177 3.39 -8.78 5.54
CA GLY A 177 2.70 -7.55 5.12
C GLY A 177 2.36 -6.54 6.23
N VAL A 178 2.77 -6.77 7.50
CA VAL A 178 2.35 -5.90 8.63
C VAL A 178 3.12 -4.57 8.72
N ALA A 179 4.39 -4.57 8.30
CA ALA A 179 5.28 -3.41 8.36
C ALA A 179 5.37 -2.77 6.97
N HIS A 180 4.76 -1.61 6.81
CA HIS A 180 4.64 -0.93 5.53
C HIS A 180 5.96 -0.25 5.13
N VAL A 181 6.68 0.30 6.12
CA VAL A 181 8.01 0.87 5.94
C VAL A 181 8.95 0.18 6.92
N ILE A 182 10.14 -0.17 6.45
CA ILE A 182 11.18 -0.78 7.26
C ILE A 182 12.42 0.08 7.12
N ALA A 183 12.73 0.82 8.17
CA ALA A 183 13.86 1.74 8.18
C ALA A 183 15.16 1.02 8.55
N HIS A 184 16.28 1.43 7.96
CA HIS A 184 17.61 0.90 8.28
C HIS A 184 18.21 1.52 9.54
N THR A 185 17.75 2.71 9.92
CA THR A 185 18.14 3.38 11.17
C THR A 185 16.92 3.92 11.89
N GLU A 186 17.05 4.16 13.20
CA GLU A 186 15.98 4.83 13.96
C GLU A 186 15.75 6.27 13.43
N GLU A 187 16.80 6.97 12.99
CA GLU A 187 16.67 8.32 12.41
C GLU A 187 15.86 8.33 11.11
N GLU A 188 16.13 7.37 10.23
CA GLU A 188 15.34 7.14 9.04
C GLU A 188 13.88 6.85 9.41
N ALA A 189 13.61 6.02 10.41
CA ALA A 189 12.24 5.74 10.85
C ALA A 189 11.49 7.02 11.28
N PHE A 190 12.18 7.94 11.97
CA PHE A 190 11.62 9.26 12.31
C PHE A 190 11.42 10.13 11.06
N ASN A 191 12.33 10.13 10.09
CA ASN A 191 12.16 10.90 8.86
C ASN A 191 10.99 10.36 8.03
N GLU A 192 10.90 9.05 7.86
CA GLU A 192 9.83 8.40 7.10
C GLU A 192 8.44 8.69 7.67
N ILE A 193 8.29 8.65 8.99
CA ILE A 193 6.98 8.99 9.59
C ILE A 193 6.64 10.48 9.46
N ARG A 194 7.64 11.37 9.37
CA ARG A 194 7.40 12.80 9.10
C ARG A 194 6.97 13.02 7.65
N ASP A 195 7.59 12.32 6.71
CA ASP A 195 7.25 12.36 5.28
C ASP A 195 5.82 11.82 5.07
N LEU A 196 5.49 10.69 5.69
CA LEU A 196 4.11 10.17 5.73
C LEU A 196 3.13 11.21 6.29
N THR A 197 3.46 11.81 7.43
CA THR A 197 2.58 12.81 8.05
C THR A 197 2.28 13.95 7.08
N SER A 198 3.30 14.46 6.37
CA SER A 198 3.13 15.52 5.37
C SER A 198 2.31 15.07 4.16
N LEU A 199 2.57 13.88 3.63
CA LEU A 199 1.83 13.32 2.49
C LEU A 199 0.33 13.17 2.78
N PHE A 200 -0.04 12.78 4.00
CA PHE A 200 -1.45 12.63 4.41
C PHE A 200 -2.11 13.94 4.83
N ALA A 201 -1.41 14.78 5.61
CA ALA A 201 -1.97 15.98 6.22
C ALA A 201 -1.99 17.18 5.28
N ASN A 202 -0.97 17.32 4.43
CA ASN A 202 -0.83 18.41 3.47
C ASN A 202 -0.71 17.85 2.06
N GLN A 203 -1.85 17.56 1.44
CA GLN A 203 -1.90 16.93 0.13
C GLN A 203 -1.60 17.88 -1.05
N GLY A 204 -1.46 19.19 -0.82
CA GLY A 204 -1.17 20.15 -1.89
C GLY A 204 -2.31 20.30 -2.91
N THR A 205 -2.02 20.96 -4.04
CA THR A 205 -2.96 21.13 -5.16
C THR A 205 -2.25 20.81 -6.46
N MET A 206 -2.91 20.04 -7.34
CA MET A 206 -2.31 19.51 -8.56
C MET A 206 -2.03 20.63 -9.56
N ASN A 207 -0.76 20.94 -9.80
CA ASN A 207 -0.33 21.78 -10.92
C ASN A 207 -0.21 20.93 -12.19
N THR A 208 -0.95 21.29 -13.23
CA THR A 208 -0.96 20.56 -14.51
C THR A 208 0.21 20.93 -15.42
N ASN A 209 0.91 22.03 -15.16
CA ASN A 209 2.09 22.45 -15.92
C ASN A 209 3.35 21.73 -15.41
N VAL A 210 3.38 20.42 -15.57
CA VAL A 210 4.53 19.56 -15.28
C VAL A 210 5.39 19.38 -16.51
N ALA A 211 6.72 19.29 -16.32
CA ALA A 211 7.64 19.00 -17.41
C ALA A 211 7.46 17.55 -17.87
N ASP A 212 7.31 17.36 -19.18
CA ASP A 212 7.28 16.06 -19.81
C ASP A 212 8.70 15.60 -20.19
N THR A 213 8.94 14.29 -20.07
CA THR A 213 10.17 13.61 -20.48
C THR A 213 9.80 12.33 -21.22
N ASP A 214 10.68 11.81 -22.08
CA ASP A 214 10.44 10.55 -22.75
C ASP A 214 10.56 9.37 -21.78
N LEU A 215 9.41 8.81 -21.39
CA LEU A 215 9.33 7.68 -20.47
C LEU A 215 9.51 6.32 -21.15
N SER A 216 9.53 6.26 -22.48
CA SER A 216 9.70 4.99 -23.21
C SER A 216 11.05 4.32 -22.92
N VAL A 217 12.05 5.10 -22.52
CA VAL A 217 13.38 4.61 -22.14
C VAL A 217 13.36 3.64 -20.95
N HIS A 218 12.31 3.68 -20.12
CA HIS A 218 12.16 2.82 -18.95
C HIS A 218 11.39 1.52 -19.22
N VAL A 219 10.74 1.42 -20.39
CA VAL A 219 9.87 0.28 -20.72
C VAL A 219 10.34 -0.32 -22.05
N PRO A 220 10.96 -1.51 -22.04
CA PRO A 220 11.32 -2.17 -23.27
C PRO A 220 10.07 -2.60 -24.03
N ASP A 221 10.24 -2.80 -25.34
CA ASP A 221 9.23 -3.37 -26.22
C ASP A 221 8.53 -4.60 -25.61
N ALA A 222 7.22 -4.75 -25.83
CA ALA A 222 6.36 -5.77 -25.23
C ALA A 222 6.85 -7.20 -25.46
N HIS A 223 7.52 -7.46 -26.59
CA HIS A 223 8.10 -8.76 -26.94
C HIS A 223 9.49 -9.02 -26.34
N LYS A 224 10.08 -8.03 -25.65
CA LYS A 224 11.40 -8.12 -25.00
C LYS A 224 11.26 -8.17 -23.46
N ARG A 225 12.43 -8.39 -22.83
CA ARG A 225 12.73 -8.64 -21.40
C ARG A 225 11.76 -8.01 -20.40
N SER A 226 11.63 -8.66 -19.23
CA SER A 226 11.10 -8.02 -18.03
C SER A 226 11.89 -6.75 -17.69
N TYR A 227 11.23 -5.81 -17.03
CA TYR A 227 11.84 -4.55 -16.60
C TYR A 227 11.43 -4.21 -15.17
N GLU A 228 12.23 -3.35 -14.56
CA GLU A 228 11.97 -2.80 -13.23
C GLU A 228 11.08 -1.57 -13.37
N VAL A 229 9.95 -1.52 -12.65
CA VAL A 229 8.96 -0.44 -12.80
C VAL A 229 9.32 0.83 -12.04
N HIS A 230 10.17 0.72 -11.01
CA HIS A 230 10.56 1.86 -10.17
C HIS A 230 11.14 3.05 -10.95
N PRO A 231 12.07 2.88 -11.93
CA PRO A 231 12.53 3.98 -12.78
C PRO A 231 11.41 4.75 -13.49
N LEU A 232 10.36 4.06 -13.93
CA LEU A 232 9.20 4.70 -14.56
C LEU A 232 8.39 5.52 -13.55
N ILE A 233 8.15 4.97 -12.35
CA ILE A 233 7.44 5.67 -11.27
C ILE A 233 8.21 6.92 -10.86
N ASP A 234 9.53 6.80 -10.67
CA ASP A 234 10.42 7.89 -10.29
C ASP A 234 10.45 9.00 -11.35
N ALA A 235 10.41 8.62 -12.63
CA ALA A 235 10.32 9.57 -13.72
C ALA A 235 8.92 10.21 -13.86
N ILE A 236 7.86 9.64 -13.27
CA ILE A 236 6.50 10.21 -13.24
C ILE A 236 6.31 11.16 -12.05
N LEU A 237 6.87 10.85 -10.89
CA LEU A 237 6.73 11.66 -9.67
C LEU A 237 7.65 12.88 -9.69
N ASP A 238 7.38 13.86 -8.84
CA ASP A 238 8.21 15.07 -8.69
C ASP A 238 9.54 14.71 -8.03
N THR A 239 10.66 15.08 -8.65
CA THR A 239 12.01 14.70 -8.21
C THR A 239 12.36 15.24 -6.82
N ASP A 240 11.93 16.45 -6.49
CA ASP A 240 12.19 17.10 -5.20
C ASP A 240 11.03 16.88 -4.19
N GLY A 241 10.06 16.05 -4.55
CA GLY A 241 8.89 15.75 -3.72
C GLY A 241 9.15 14.63 -2.71
N GLU A 242 8.41 14.65 -1.61
CA GLU A 242 8.32 13.50 -0.71
C GLU A 242 7.84 12.28 -1.50
N LYS A 243 8.50 11.13 -1.29
CA LYS A 243 8.19 9.86 -1.94
C LYS A 243 8.50 8.71 -0.98
N LEU A 244 7.57 7.79 -0.87
CA LEU A 244 7.73 6.62 -0.02
C LEU A 244 7.04 5.39 -0.64
N GLU A 245 7.82 4.33 -0.83
CA GLU A 245 7.29 3.03 -1.22
C GLU A 245 6.83 2.24 0.01
N LEU A 246 5.63 1.68 -0.08
CA LEU A 246 5.05 0.84 0.95
C LEU A 246 5.21 -0.63 0.57
N LEU A 247 5.62 -1.44 1.55
CA LEU A 247 5.82 -2.88 1.44
C LEU A 247 6.78 -3.28 0.29
N PRO A 248 7.94 -2.62 0.11
CA PRO A 248 8.80 -2.82 -1.07
C PRO A 248 9.31 -4.26 -1.24
N MET A 249 9.40 -5.03 -0.15
CA MET A 249 9.90 -6.42 -0.15
C MET A 249 8.80 -7.48 0.02
N TRP A 250 7.53 -7.08 0.06
CA TRP A 250 6.38 -7.98 0.18
C TRP A 250 5.50 -7.85 -1.06
N ALA A 251 5.21 -8.98 -1.72
CA ALA A 251 4.54 -9.02 -3.02
C ALA A 251 5.19 -8.07 -4.04
N GLU A 252 6.49 -8.27 -4.29
CA GLU A 252 7.35 -7.40 -5.13
C GLU A 252 6.88 -7.27 -6.59
N ASN A 253 5.98 -8.13 -7.04
CA ASN A 253 5.25 -8.06 -8.32
C ASN A 253 4.21 -6.92 -8.39
N MET A 254 3.97 -6.22 -7.27
CA MET A 254 3.08 -5.07 -7.16
C MET A 254 3.74 -3.98 -6.35
N THR A 255 4.04 -2.84 -6.97
CA THR A 255 4.62 -1.66 -6.31
C THR A 255 3.50 -0.72 -5.86
N THR A 256 3.62 -0.17 -4.65
CA THR A 256 2.70 0.82 -4.07
C THR A 256 3.48 1.98 -3.48
N VAL A 257 3.32 3.19 -4.02
CA VAL A 257 4.13 4.36 -3.65
C VAL A 257 3.21 5.54 -3.34
N LEU A 258 3.45 6.24 -2.24
CA LEU A 258 2.94 7.60 -2.04
C LEU A 258 3.99 8.59 -2.51
N GLY A 259 3.59 9.61 -3.25
CA GLY A 259 4.52 10.65 -3.67
C GLY A 259 3.83 11.92 -4.11
N ARG A 260 4.59 12.83 -4.73
CA ARG A 260 4.07 14.08 -5.29
C ARG A 260 4.06 14.04 -6.82
N LEU A 261 3.00 14.59 -7.42
CA LEU A 261 2.96 14.95 -8.84
C LEU A 261 2.38 16.36 -8.94
N GLY A 262 3.09 17.28 -9.60
CA GLY A 262 2.65 18.67 -9.71
C GLY A 262 2.41 19.32 -8.35
N GLY A 263 3.14 18.91 -7.31
CA GLY A 263 2.98 19.37 -5.93
C GLY A 263 1.84 18.75 -5.13
N ALA A 264 0.98 17.92 -5.74
CA ALA A 264 -0.09 17.21 -5.03
C ALA A 264 0.30 15.79 -4.63
N THR A 265 -0.18 15.30 -3.48
CA THR A 265 -0.02 13.89 -3.09
C THR A 265 -0.78 13.01 -4.07
N VAL A 266 -0.12 11.96 -4.56
CA VAL A 266 -0.70 10.90 -5.37
C VAL A 266 -0.28 9.54 -4.82
N GLY A 267 -1.15 8.55 -4.94
CA GLY A 267 -0.81 7.14 -4.75
C GLY A 267 -0.53 6.50 -6.10
N VAL A 268 0.56 5.76 -6.25
CA VAL A 268 0.92 5.02 -7.45
C VAL A 268 0.84 3.53 -7.16
N ILE A 269 0.12 2.80 -8.02
CA ILE A 269 0.05 1.34 -8.01
C ILE A 269 0.60 0.87 -9.35
N ALA A 270 1.54 -0.07 -9.34
CA ALA A 270 2.13 -0.56 -10.58
C ALA A 270 2.44 -2.05 -10.52
N ASN A 271 2.13 -2.78 -11.59
CA ASN A 271 2.71 -4.11 -11.78
C ASN A 271 4.23 -3.97 -11.94
N ASN A 272 5.00 -4.88 -11.35
CA ASN A 272 6.45 -4.91 -11.51
C ASN A 272 6.89 -6.15 -12.32
N PRO A 273 7.16 -6.01 -13.63
CA PRO A 273 7.40 -7.14 -14.52
C PRO A 273 8.63 -7.98 -14.21
N VAL A 274 9.63 -7.47 -13.49
CA VAL A 274 10.81 -8.25 -13.09
C VAL A 274 10.48 -9.35 -12.07
N HIS A 275 9.37 -9.22 -11.33
CA HIS A 275 8.90 -10.22 -10.38
C HIS A 275 7.68 -10.96 -10.96
N ILE A 276 7.84 -12.28 -11.18
CA ILE A 276 6.82 -13.17 -11.77
C ILE A 276 6.08 -12.60 -12.99
N GLY A 277 6.78 -11.80 -13.81
CA GLY A 277 6.25 -11.22 -15.03
C GLY A 277 5.23 -10.10 -14.83
N GLY A 278 5.04 -9.61 -13.60
CA GLY A 278 4.03 -8.60 -13.23
C GLY A 278 2.63 -9.20 -13.00
N ALA A 279 2.53 -10.53 -12.93
CA ALA A 279 1.26 -11.22 -12.70
C ALA A 279 0.66 -10.89 -11.33
N LEU A 280 -0.67 -10.90 -11.25
CA LEU A 280 -1.38 -10.76 -9.97
C LEU A 280 -1.46 -12.10 -9.25
N ASP A 281 -0.96 -12.16 -8.02
CA ASP A 281 -1.18 -13.25 -7.08
C ASP A 281 -2.00 -12.74 -5.88
N SER A 282 -2.31 -13.64 -4.95
CA SER A 282 -3.15 -13.29 -3.81
C SER A 282 -2.54 -12.19 -2.92
N SER A 283 -1.22 -12.22 -2.73
CA SER A 283 -0.51 -11.25 -1.89
C SER A 283 -0.44 -9.87 -2.56
N ALA A 284 -0.17 -9.79 -3.87
CA ALA A 284 -0.24 -8.53 -4.61
C ALA A 284 -1.66 -7.95 -4.62
N GLY A 285 -2.68 -8.79 -4.76
CA GLY A 285 -4.08 -8.38 -4.68
C GLY A 285 -4.42 -7.74 -3.34
N GLU A 286 -3.98 -8.32 -2.23
CA GLU A 286 -4.17 -7.77 -0.88
C GLU A 286 -3.38 -6.48 -0.64
N LYS A 287 -2.10 -6.45 -1.05
CA LYS A 287 -1.24 -5.27 -1.01
C LYS A 287 -1.90 -4.08 -1.70
N ALA A 288 -2.27 -4.26 -2.97
CA ALA A 288 -2.91 -3.22 -3.76
C ALA A 288 -4.28 -2.85 -3.20
N ALA A 289 -5.11 -3.83 -2.80
CA ALA A 289 -6.44 -3.56 -2.27
C ALA A 289 -6.37 -2.66 -1.04
N ARG A 290 -5.46 -2.94 -0.08
CA ARG A 290 -5.34 -2.09 1.10
C ARG A 290 -4.86 -0.69 0.73
N PHE A 291 -3.90 -0.60 -0.16
CA PHE A 291 -3.37 0.70 -0.62
C PHE A 291 -4.44 1.56 -1.30
N VAL A 292 -5.26 0.96 -2.19
CA VAL A 292 -6.39 1.65 -2.85
C VAL A 292 -7.36 2.20 -1.81
N ARG A 293 -7.78 1.37 -0.84
CA ARG A 293 -8.73 1.79 0.21
C ARG A 293 -8.15 2.86 1.12
N THR A 294 -6.86 2.79 1.45
CA THR A 294 -6.15 3.85 2.17
C THR A 294 -6.21 5.16 1.38
N CYS A 295 -5.82 5.15 0.11
CA CYS A 295 -5.84 6.36 -0.71
C CYS A 295 -7.26 6.93 -0.84
N ASP A 296 -8.25 6.08 -1.09
CA ASP A 296 -9.64 6.51 -1.23
C ASP A 296 -10.20 7.13 0.07
N ALA A 297 -9.98 6.48 1.22
CA ALA A 297 -10.45 6.95 2.51
C ALA A 297 -9.90 8.35 2.88
N PHE A 298 -8.69 8.67 2.43
CA PHE A 298 -8.01 9.93 2.72
C PHE A 298 -8.03 10.94 1.58
N GLY A 299 -8.75 10.65 0.48
CA GLY A 299 -8.90 11.59 -0.63
C GLY A 299 -7.66 11.71 -1.53
N ILE A 300 -6.74 10.75 -1.45
CA ILE A 300 -5.51 10.74 -2.25
C ILE A 300 -5.83 10.17 -3.64
N PRO A 301 -5.61 10.94 -4.73
CA PRO A 301 -5.82 10.44 -6.09
C PRO A 301 -4.83 9.33 -6.46
N LEU A 302 -5.25 8.44 -7.36
CA LEU A 302 -4.49 7.24 -7.75
C LEU A 302 -3.99 7.30 -9.19
N ILE A 303 -2.76 6.86 -9.40
CA ILE A 303 -2.17 6.54 -10.70
C ILE A 303 -1.97 5.03 -10.74
N VAL A 304 -2.54 4.36 -11.73
CA VAL A 304 -2.45 2.90 -11.88
C VAL A 304 -1.67 2.58 -13.15
N ILE A 305 -0.47 2.01 -13.02
CA ILE A 305 0.38 1.62 -14.13
C ILE A 305 0.20 0.12 -14.39
N ALA A 306 -0.41 -0.22 -15.53
CA ALA A 306 -0.74 -1.58 -15.90
C ALA A 306 0.25 -2.17 -16.92
N ASP A 307 1.02 -3.16 -16.48
CA ASP A 307 1.69 -4.17 -17.33
C ASP A 307 1.48 -5.54 -16.70
N VAL A 308 0.31 -6.11 -16.94
CA VAL A 308 -0.19 -7.31 -16.28
C VAL A 308 -0.55 -8.41 -17.29
N PRO A 309 0.15 -9.56 -17.25
CA PRO A 309 -0.13 -10.68 -18.16
C PRO A 309 -1.35 -11.52 -17.73
N GLY A 310 -1.88 -11.30 -16.53
CA GLY A 310 -2.98 -12.07 -15.96
C GLY A 310 -2.80 -12.34 -14.46
N PHE A 311 -3.65 -13.22 -13.94
CA PHE A 311 -3.45 -13.81 -12.61
C PHE A 311 -2.48 -14.98 -12.69
N LEU A 312 -1.68 -15.19 -11.64
CA LEU A 312 -0.75 -16.30 -11.55
C LEU A 312 -1.52 -17.64 -11.48
N PRO A 313 -1.33 -18.57 -12.43
CA PRO A 313 -2.05 -19.85 -12.42
C PRO A 313 -1.42 -20.84 -11.43
N GLY A 314 -2.24 -21.71 -10.83
CA GLY A 314 -1.76 -22.88 -10.08
C GLY A 314 -2.72 -23.35 -9.00
N ALA A 315 -2.77 -24.66 -8.75
CA ALA A 315 -3.65 -25.24 -7.74
C ALA A 315 -3.40 -24.68 -6.32
N GLY A 316 -2.13 -24.38 -5.98
CA GLY A 316 -1.78 -23.73 -4.71
C GLY A 316 -2.44 -22.36 -4.54
N GLN A 317 -2.47 -21.54 -5.60
CA GLN A 317 -3.16 -20.25 -5.58
C GLN A 317 -4.66 -20.44 -5.31
N GLU A 318 -5.28 -21.41 -5.98
CA GLU A 318 -6.71 -21.71 -5.79
C GLU A 318 -7.02 -22.15 -4.35
N TRP A 319 -6.21 -23.05 -3.78
CA TRP A 319 -6.41 -23.56 -2.42
C TRP A 319 -6.10 -22.53 -1.32
N GLU A 320 -5.17 -21.61 -1.58
CA GLU A 320 -4.89 -20.47 -0.70
C GLU A 320 -5.95 -19.36 -0.81
N GLY A 321 -6.96 -19.55 -1.68
CA GLY A 321 -8.12 -18.69 -1.79
C GLY A 321 -7.92 -17.52 -2.76
N ALA A 322 -7.21 -17.73 -3.88
CA ALA A 322 -6.97 -16.70 -4.90
C ALA A 322 -8.25 -15.97 -5.34
N VAL A 323 -9.38 -16.67 -5.52
CA VAL A 323 -10.65 -16.05 -5.92
C VAL A 323 -11.11 -14.99 -4.89
N ARG A 324 -11.19 -15.35 -3.60
CA ARG A 324 -11.66 -14.43 -2.56
C ARG A 324 -10.65 -13.34 -2.21
N ARG A 325 -9.34 -13.64 -2.32
CA ARG A 325 -8.26 -12.69 -2.03
C ARG A 325 -8.08 -11.71 -3.18
N GLY A 326 -8.11 -12.18 -4.43
CA GLY A 326 -8.09 -11.36 -5.63
C GLY A 326 -9.32 -10.45 -5.78
N ALA A 327 -10.49 -10.90 -5.33
CA ALA A 327 -11.70 -10.07 -5.30
C ALA A 327 -11.57 -8.80 -4.44
N LYS A 328 -10.64 -8.76 -3.47
CA LYS A 328 -10.40 -7.57 -2.64
C LYS A 328 -9.95 -6.38 -3.47
N LEU A 329 -9.11 -6.59 -4.49
CA LEU A 329 -8.63 -5.50 -5.35
C LEU A 329 -9.76 -4.97 -6.25
N LEU A 330 -10.55 -5.88 -6.83
CA LEU A 330 -11.75 -5.53 -7.60
C LEU A 330 -12.72 -4.70 -6.74
N HIS A 331 -12.97 -5.12 -5.50
CA HIS A 331 -13.82 -4.39 -4.57
C HIS A 331 -13.26 -3.02 -4.24
N ALA A 332 -11.98 -2.95 -3.85
CA ALA A 332 -11.31 -1.71 -3.49
C ALA A 332 -11.40 -0.68 -4.62
N PHE A 333 -11.16 -1.10 -5.86
CA PHE A 333 -11.38 -0.21 -6.99
C PHE A 333 -12.87 0.08 -7.22
N ALA A 334 -13.76 -0.89 -7.22
CA ALA A 334 -15.18 -0.64 -7.50
C ALA A 334 -15.85 0.32 -6.49
N GLU A 335 -15.40 0.34 -5.23
CA GLU A 335 -15.93 1.25 -4.20
C GLU A 335 -15.27 2.64 -4.18
N SER A 336 -14.07 2.77 -4.76
CA SER A 336 -13.29 4.01 -4.72
C SER A 336 -13.96 5.14 -5.51
N VAL A 337 -13.91 6.34 -4.95
CA VAL A 337 -14.48 7.57 -5.51
C VAL A 337 -13.44 8.66 -5.77
N VAL A 338 -12.21 8.52 -5.27
CA VAL A 338 -11.09 9.43 -5.60
C VAL A 338 -10.81 9.46 -7.11
N PRO A 339 -10.28 10.59 -7.63
CA PRO A 339 -9.71 10.62 -8.96
C PRO A 339 -8.69 9.49 -9.15
N ARG A 340 -8.85 8.72 -10.21
CA ARG A 340 -7.96 7.59 -10.48
C ARG A 340 -7.75 7.39 -11.97
N VAL A 341 -6.48 7.39 -12.37
CA VAL A 341 -6.08 7.38 -13.78
C VAL A 341 -5.25 6.14 -14.04
N THR A 342 -5.65 5.36 -15.04
CA THR A 342 -4.92 4.15 -15.45
C THR A 342 -4.06 4.46 -16.66
N LEU A 343 -2.82 3.98 -16.66
CA LEU A 343 -1.88 4.02 -17.77
C LEU A 343 -1.49 2.58 -18.12
N ILE A 344 -1.90 2.10 -19.29
CA ILE A 344 -1.48 0.80 -19.81
C ILE A 344 -0.20 0.99 -20.62
N THR A 345 0.92 0.49 -20.11
CA THR A 345 2.25 0.68 -20.73
C THR A 345 2.57 -0.41 -21.75
N ARG A 346 2.19 -1.65 -21.44
CA ARG A 346 2.41 -2.85 -22.28
C ARG A 346 1.20 -3.77 -22.23
N ARG A 347 1.19 -4.81 -21.40
CA ARG A 347 0.16 -5.86 -21.46
C ARG A 347 -0.95 -5.55 -20.48
N ALA A 348 -2.19 -5.76 -20.87
CA ALA A 348 -3.30 -5.82 -19.94
C ALA A 348 -4.28 -6.90 -20.39
N TYR A 349 -4.18 -8.08 -19.76
CA TYR A 349 -4.95 -9.24 -20.19
C TYR A 349 -6.02 -9.68 -19.19
N GLY A 350 -7.15 -10.12 -19.74
CA GLY A 350 -8.19 -10.89 -19.06
C GLY A 350 -8.75 -10.21 -17.81
N GLY A 351 -8.99 -11.00 -16.76
CA GLY A 351 -9.49 -10.48 -15.49
C GLY A 351 -8.51 -9.51 -14.80
N ALA A 352 -7.22 -9.59 -15.11
CA ALA A 352 -6.22 -8.72 -14.50
C ALA A 352 -6.24 -7.31 -15.09
N TYR A 353 -6.58 -7.15 -16.38
CA TYR A 353 -6.93 -5.83 -16.95
C TYR A 353 -8.06 -5.17 -16.16
N VAL A 354 -9.10 -5.94 -15.84
CA VAL A 354 -10.23 -5.44 -15.04
C VAL A 354 -9.76 -5.07 -13.63
N ALA A 355 -9.01 -5.96 -12.97
CA ALA A 355 -8.49 -5.75 -11.63
C ALA A 355 -7.51 -4.56 -11.52
N MET A 356 -6.80 -4.21 -12.59
CA MET A 356 -5.93 -3.03 -12.65
C MET A 356 -6.69 -1.77 -13.08
N ASN A 357 -7.84 -1.52 -12.44
CA ASN A 357 -8.63 -0.29 -12.57
C ASN A 357 -9.09 0.02 -14.01
N SER A 358 -9.87 -0.88 -14.62
CA SER A 358 -10.45 -0.64 -15.94
C SER A 358 -11.48 0.50 -15.93
N LYS A 359 -11.78 1.06 -17.11
CA LYS A 359 -12.78 2.13 -17.26
C LYS A 359 -14.14 1.74 -16.66
N THR A 360 -14.56 0.50 -16.88
CA THR A 360 -15.85 -0.03 -16.41
C THR A 360 -15.92 -0.25 -14.90
N LEU A 361 -14.78 -0.34 -14.21
CA LEU A 361 -14.77 -0.30 -12.74
C LEU A 361 -14.95 1.11 -12.18
N GLY A 362 -14.87 2.15 -13.02
CA GLY A 362 -15.03 3.55 -12.64
C GLY A 362 -13.73 4.35 -12.66
N ALA A 363 -12.74 3.96 -13.46
CA ALA A 363 -11.55 4.78 -13.65
C ALA A 363 -11.94 6.16 -14.23
N SER A 364 -11.37 7.25 -13.70
CA SER A 364 -11.65 8.59 -14.18
C SER A 364 -11.20 8.74 -15.63
N LYS A 365 -9.98 8.30 -15.94
CA LYS A 365 -9.44 8.23 -17.29
C LYS A 365 -8.52 7.02 -17.45
N VAL A 366 -8.52 6.41 -18.63
CA VAL A 366 -7.66 5.28 -19.01
C VAL A 366 -6.87 5.68 -20.24
N PHE A 367 -5.56 5.79 -20.06
CA PHE A 367 -4.59 5.98 -21.11
C PHE A 367 -3.93 4.66 -21.48
N ALA A 368 -3.47 4.57 -22.72
CA ALA A 368 -2.60 3.49 -23.14
C ALA A 368 -1.49 4.03 -24.04
N TRP A 369 -0.30 3.42 -23.98
CA TRP A 369 0.78 3.71 -24.90
C TRP A 369 0.57 3.03 -26.26
N PRO A 370 1.21 3.49 -27.34
CA PRO A 370 0.97 2.96 -28.68
C PRO A 370 1.28 1.47 -28.83
N THR A 371 2.22 0.96 -28.02
CA THR A 371 2.67 -0.44 -28.02
C THR A 371 1.91 -1.31 -27.02
N ALA A 372 0.87 -0.79 -26.37
CA ALA A 372 0.11 -1.55 -25.40
C ALA A 372 -0.85 -2.56 -26.06
N GLU A 373 -0.97 -3.72 -25.42
CA GLU A 373 -1.80 -4.84 -25.83
C GLU A 373 -2.91 -5.07 -24.82
N VAL A 374 -4.16 -4.93 -25.26
CA VAL A 374 -5.36 -5.19 -24.46
C VAL A 374 -6.11 -6.36 -25.09
N SER A 375 -6.29 -7.44 -24.33
CA SER A 375 -6.95 -8.66 -24.82
C SER A 375 -7.49 -9.53 -23.68
N VAL A 376 -8.25 -10.57 -23.99
CA VAL A 376 -8.69 -11.57 -23.00
C VAL A 376 -7.52 -12.45 -22.56
N MET A 377 -6.65 -12.82 -23.50
CA MET A 377 -5.41 -13.57 -23.28
C MET A 377 -4.48 -13.40 -24.51
N GLY A 378 -3.25 -13.91 -24.43
CA GLY A 378 -2.34 -13.89 -25.58
C GLY A 378 -2.91 -14.65 -26.79
N ALA A 379 -2.69 -14.13 -28.00
CA ALA A 379 -3.28 -14.60 -29.26
C ALA A 379 -3.11 -16.11 -29.50
N VAL A 380 -1.90 -16.61 -29.31
CA VAL A 380 -1.57 -18.04 -29.45
C VAL A 380 -2.38 -18.88 -28.47
N ALA A 381 -2.48 -18.46 -27.20
CA ALA A 381 -3.25 -19.17 -26.20
C ALA A 381 -4.76 -19.16 -26.53
N ALA A 382 -5.29 -18.04 -27.02
CA ALA A 382 -6.68 -17.94 -27.45
C ALA A 382 -6.98 -18.90 -28.59
N VAL A 383 -6.12 -18.93 -29.62
CA VAL A 383 -6.28 -19.80 -30.79
C VAL A 383 -6.19 -21.28 -30.41
N ARG A 384 -5.31 -21.67 -29.47
CA ARG A 384 -5.27 -23.05 -28.94
C ARG A 384 -6.59 -23.50 -28.34
N VAL A 385 -7.32 -22.58 -27.70
CA VAL A 385 -8.62 -22.87 -27.11
C VAL A 385 -9.71 -22.89 -28.18
N LEU A 386 -9.78 -21.85 -29.01
CA LEU A 386 -10.83 -21.68 -30.02
C LEU A 386 -10.74 -22.71 -31.15
N ASN A 387 -9.52 -23.04 -31.58
CA ASN A 387 -9.25 -23.93 -32.71
C ASN A 387 -8.69 -25.28 -32.26
N ARG A 388 -8.97 -25.70 -31.01
CA ARG A 388 -8.42 -26.95 -30.43
C ARG A 388 -8.61 -28.17 -31.33
N ARG A 389 -9.80 -28.33 -31.91
CA ARG A 389 -10.11 -29.46 -32.82
C ARG A 389 -9.32 -29.36 -34.11
N LEU A 390 -9.36 -28.21 -34.77
CA LEU A 390 -8.62 -27.94 -36.01
C LEU A 390 -7.11 -28.22 -35.83
N LEU A 391 -6.50 -27.70 -34.76
CA LEU A 391 -5.07 -27.88 -34.49
C LEU A 391 -4.70 -29.33 -34.16
N ALA A 392 -5.61 -30.08 -33.51
CA ALA A 392 -5.40 -31.50 -33.21
C ALA A 392 -5.40 -32.37 -34.47
N ASP A 393 -6.22 -32.00 -35.46
CA ASP A 393 -6.37 -32.73 -36.73
C ASP A 393 -5.25 -32.41 -37.74
N LEU A 394 -4.42 -31.40 -37.48
CA LEU A 394 -3.29 -31.03 -38.35
C LEU A 394 -2.07 -31.94 -38.16
N PRO A 395 -1.33 -32.21 -39.26
CA PRO A 395 0.03 -32.76 -39.21
C PRO A 395 0.94 -31.94 -38.28
N GLU A 396 1.85 -32.61 -37.59
CA GLU A 396 2.72 -31.99 -36.58
C GLU A 396 3.61 -30.88 -37.16
N ASP A 397 4.10 -31.07 -38.40
CA ASP A 397 4.94 -30.12 -39.14
C ASP A 397 4.18 -28.86 -39.59
N GLN A 398 2.85 -28.89 -39.63
CA GLN A 398 2.01 -27.76 -40.05
C GLN A 398 1.32 -27.04 -38.88
N ARG A 399 1.32 -27.66 -37.70
CA ARG A 399 0.56 -27.19 -36.54
C ARG A 399 1.04 -25.83 -36.04
N GLU A 400 2.35 -25.65 -35.88
CA GLU A 400 2.94 -24.40 -35.38
C GLU A 400 2.72 -23.24 -36.36
N ALA A 401 2.99 -23.45 -37.65
CA ALA A 401 2.80 -22.42 -38.67
C ALA A 401 1.32 -21.99 -38.79
N THR A 402 0.39 -22.95 -38.71
CA THR A 402 -1.05 -22.66 -38.74
C THR A 402 -1.50 -21.94 -37.47
N GLU A 403 -1.00 -22.35 -36.31
CA GLU A 403 -1.26 -21.68 -35.03
C GLU A 403 -0.83 -20.20 -35.06
N LEU A 404 0.38 -19.90 -35.55
CA LEU A 404 0.88 -18.53 -35.66
C LEU A 404 0.06 -17.70 -36.67
N THR A 405 -0.37 -18.32 -37.77
CA THR A 405 -1.23 -17.67 -38.77
C THR A 405 -2.59 -17.29 -38.16
N LEU A 406 -3.24 -18.25 -37.50
CA LEU A 406 -4.51 -18.04 -36.82
C LEU A 406 -4.38 -17.01 -35.68
N ALA A 407 -3.23 -16.99 -34.98
CA ALA A 407 -2.98 -16.01 -33.92
C ALA A 407 -2.89 -14.59 -34.50
N ALA A 408 -2.17 -14.39 -35.60
CA ALA A 408 -2.08 -13.11 -36.28
C ALA A 408 -3.44 -12.64 -36.83
N GLU A 409 -4.29 -13.57 -37.29
CA GLU A 409 -5.67 -13.25 -37.69
C GLU A 409 -6.55 -12.89 -36.47
N HIS A 410 -6.43 -13.62 -35.37
CA HIS A 410 -7.16 -13.34 -34.14
C HIS A 410 -6.81 -11.96 -33.57
N ASP A 411 -5.54 -11.55 -33.60
CA ASP A 411 -5.12 -10.21 -33.18
C ASP A 411 -5.77 -9.11 -34.02
N LYS A 412 -5.84 -9.30 -35.35
CA LYS A 412 -6.53 -8.36 -36.25
C LYS A 412 -8.03 -8.26 -35.93
N VAL A 413 -8.69 -9.39 -35.66
CA VAL A 413 -10.14 -9.44 -35.42
C VAL A 413 -10.51 -8.93 -34.03
N SER A 414 -9.74 -9.29 -33.00
CA SER A 414 -9.95 -8.81 -31.63
C SER A 414 -9.68 -7.31 -31.52
N GLY A 415 -8.85 -6.75 -32.42
CA GLY A 415 -8.69 -5.32 -32.65
C GLY A 415 -7.87 -4.58 -31.59
N GLY A 416 -7.40 -5.29 -30.55
CA GLY A 416 -6.48 -4.80 -29.54
C GLY A 416 -6.83 -3.42 -28.98
N ILE A 417 -5.82 -2.55 -28.88
CA ILE A 417 -5.95 -1.19 -28.36
C ILE A 417 -6.89 -0.31 -29.20
N SER A 418 -6.87 -0.44 -30.52
CA SER A 418 -7.73 0.33 -31.42
C SER A 418 -9.21 0.04 -31.15
N ARG A 419 -9.56 -1.24 -30.96
CA ARG A 419 -10.90 -1.64 -30.57
C ARG A 419 -11.25 -1.17 -29.16
N ALA A 420 -10.30 -1.23 -28.23
CA ALA A 420 -10.50 -0.74 -26.86
C ALA A 420 -10.86 0.76 -26.83
N VAL A 421 -10.26 1.56 -27.69
CA VAL A 421 -10.62 2.98 -27.86
C VAL A 421 -11.98 3.14 -28.51
N GLU A 422 -12.26 2.40 -29.59
CA GLU A 422 -13.54 2.46 -30.30
C GLU A 422 -14.74 2.20 -29.37
N ILE A 423 -14.61 1.26 -28.44
CA ILE A 423 -15.66 0.92 -27.47
C ILE A 423 -15.62 1.75 -26.17
N GLY A 424 -14.65 2.67 -26.04
CA GLY A 424 -14.48 3.52 -24.86
C GLY A 424 -13.92 2.81 -23.61
N ALA A 425 -13.30 1.63 -23.77
CA ALA A 425 -12.60 0.94 -22.69
C ALA A 425 -11.22 1.56 -22.37
N VAL A 426 -10.65 2.26 -23.35
CA VAL A 426 -9.49 3.15 -23.23
C VAL A 426 -9.92 4.52 -23.76
N ASP A 427 -9.66 5.60 -23.03
CA ASP A 427 -10.09 6.94 -23.44
C ASP A 427 -9.20 7.51 -24.54
N GLU A 428 -7.89 7.29 -24.44
CA GLU A 428 -6.91 7.95 -25.31
C GLU A 428 -5.61 7.14 -25.39
N ILE A 429 -5.04 7.06 -26.61
CA ILE A 429 -3.68 6.58 -26.82
C ILE A 429 -2.75 7.80 -26.73
N ILE A 430 -1.79 7.76 -25.83
CA ILE A 430 -0.85 8.86 -25.61
C ILE A 430 0.59 8.42 -25.86
N GLU A 431 1.41 9.34 -26.37
CA GLU A 431 2.84 9.11 -26.48
C GLU A 431 3.49 9.04 -25.08
N PRO A 432 4.50 8.18 -24.87
CA PRO A 432 5.20 8.08 -23.59
C PRO A 432 5.75 9.41 -23.08
N ASN A 433 6.16 10.30 -23.99
CA ASN A 433 6.65 11.64 -23.72
C ASN A 433 5.57 12.69 -23.37
N LYS A 434 4.30 12.29 -23.22
CA LYS A 434 3.19 13.13 -22.76
C LYS A 434 2.54 12.60 -21.48
N THR A 435 3.09 11.54 -20.91
CA THR A 435 2.48 10.82 -19.80
C THR A 435 2.28 11.70 -18.57
N ARG A 436 3.30 12.47 -18.15
CA ARG A 436 3.23 13.26 -16.91
C ARG A 436 2.14 14.32 -16.99
N SER A 437 2.15 15.12 -18.06
CA SER A 437 1.14 16.16 -18.26
C SER A 437 -0.28 15.59 -18.43
N ALA A 438 -0.43 14.45 -19.12
CA ALA A 438 -1.70 13.77 -19.27
C ALA A 438 -2.27 13.25 -17.93
N LEU A 439 -1.43 12.64 -17.09
CA LEU A 439 -1.81 12.18 -15.75
C LEU A 439 -2.22 13.35 -14.85
N ALA A 440 -1.40 14.40 -14.78
CA ALA A 440 -1.68 15.58 -13.94
C ALA A 440 -2.98 16.26 -14.36
N LYS A 441 -3.21 16.43 -15.67
CA LYS A 441 -4.45 16.99 -16.21
C LYS A 441 -5.67 16.14 -15.89
N ALA A 442 -5.59 14.82 -16.12
CA ALA A 442 -6.70 13.91 -15.86
C ALA A 442 -7.10 13.86 -14.37
N ILE A 443 -6.12 13.92 -13.46
CA ILE A 443 -6.37 14.00 -12.02
C ILE A 443 -6.99 15.35 -11.66
N SER A 444 -6.49 16.45 -12.22
CA SER A 444 -6.98 17.81 -11.94
C SER A 444 -8.40 18.07 -12.46
N GLU A 445 -8.77 17.49 -13.60
CA GLU A 445 -10.11 17.62 -14.20
C GLU A 445 -11.17 16.77 -13.49
N ALA A 446 -10.76 15.69 -12.83
CA ALA A 446 -11.66 14.83 -12.07
C ALA A 446 -12.05 15.49 -10.73
N PRO A 447 -13.32 15.40 -10.31
CA PRO A 447 -13.77 16.02 -9.07
C PRO A 447 -13.08 15.39 -7.86
N HIS A 448 -12.47 16.22 -7.01
CA HIS A 448 -11.90 15.77 -5.75
C HIS A 448 -12.99 15.22 -4.82
N ARG A 449 -12.82 13.98 -4.36
CA ARG A 449 -13.72 13.22 -3.48
C ARG A 449 -12.89 12.34 -2.56
N ARG A 450 -13.49 11.87 -1.47
CA ARG A 450 -12.93 10.83 -0.60
C ARG A 450 -14.01 9.80 -0.26
N GLY A 451 -13.59 8.57 -0.02
CA GLY A 451 -14.45 7.48 0.42
C GLY A 451 -15.14 7.77 1.75
N SER A 452 -16.35 7.25 1.91
CA SER A 452 -17.11 7.29 3.16
C SER A 452 -17.11 5.93 3.87
N HIS A 453 -15.98 5.22 3.83
CA HIS A 453 -15.81 3.89 4.41
C HIS A 453 -14.61 3.86 5.39
N GLY A 454 -14.61 2.90 6.31
CA GLY A 454 -13.42 2.63 7.12
C GLY A 454 -12.29 2.00 6.30
N ASN A 455 -11.08 1.97 6.85
CA ASN A 455 -9.89 1.40 6.20
C ASN A 455 -9.42 0.13 6.95
N ILE A 456 -10.21 -0.94 6.85
CA ILE A 456 -9.97 -2.20 7.56
C ILE A 456 -8.65 -2.88 7.16
N PRO A 457 -7.99 -3.56 8.12
CA PRO A 457 -7.33 -4.85 7.99
C PRO A 457 -7.50 -5.61 6.67
N LEU A 458 -6.52 -5.79 5.77
CA LEU A 458 -6.73 -6.67 4.59
C LEU A 458 -5.70 -7.77 4.46
#